data_AF-A0A3D5M335-F1
#
_entry.id   AF-A0A3D5M335-F1
#
_cell.length_a   1.000
_cell.length_b   1.000
_cell.length_c   1.000
_cell.angle_alpha   90.00
_cell.angle_beta   90.00
_cell.angle_gamma   90.00
#
_symmetry.space_group_name_H-M   'P 1'
#
loop_
_entity.id
_entity.type
_entity.pdbx_description
1 polymer ?
#
loop_
_entity_poly.entity_id
_entity_poly.type
_entity_poly.pdbx_seq_one_letter_code
_entity_poly.pdbx_strand_id
1 'polypeptide(L)'
;MTEDHSPENDPEAQDDEVIAKAFNWSLKFILIAVITAGFIYAVISYEPAAEPIKVGPNIPTLQRGANDSAPPPEILFTDINQSSGLNFTHDDGARGEKLLPETMGSGCAFGDVDGDGDSDLFLASGKPWPWTGEKPKTSTLRLWLNDGSGGFTEVTEEWNLNLDAYCTGLALGDVDGDSDLDIFVAAVGSDQLLINEGGSFKVKVDSGTSGESSAWSSSAGFFDADGDQDLDLFVCQYVQWSRQKDMDVDYKLTGVGRAYGPPTNFEGSACRLHLNDGSGKFEDVSETAGLNSKTLTRLNKALALVPADIDFDGDVDIIVANDTTRNFVFKNRGDATFEEVGVETGLAYDGNGSATGAMGLDVTDFRNDGSVGIAVANFAAEMTGLYRSIGSSELFMDESVNEGIGPPSRKALSFGLLFLDADLDGRQDLIQANGHLEEGIELVQPGQKYRQKAQFFWNCGLPSGCFKEIPPEKTGDLSTPAIGRGLSCADIDGDGDLDLLLTQVGEPALLLRNDQNTDHHWIQIDTRLISPGSWIECQQGEKVQRQLTGQTRSYLSQCEAVTTFGFGSDDTLPTITIREVGKIPVSFTPDALNQRVSPPR
;
A
#
# COMPACT_ATOMS: atom_id res chain seq x y z
N MET A 1 -78.62 2.52 87.38
CA MET A 1 -78.24 3.94 87.30
C MET A 1 -76.91 4.08 87.99
N THR A 2 -75.86 4.29 87.21
CA THR A 2 -74.64 5.06 87.51
C THR A 2 -73.75 4.89 86.28
N GLU A 3 -73.66 5.94 85.48
CA GLU A 3 -72.61 6.15 84.48
C GLU A 3 -71.27 6.29 85.21
N ASP A 4 -70.19 5.78 84.61
CA ASP A 4 -68.89 6.42 84.77
C ASP A 4 -68.04 6.21 83.51
N HIS A 5 -67.43 7.30 83.07
CA HIS A 5 -66.74 7.48 81.80
C HIS A 5 -65.34 6.85 81.84
N SER A 6 -64.94 6.18 80.76
CA SER A 6 -63.54 5.79 80.53
C SER A 6 -63.02 6.50 79.27
N PRO A 7 -61.76 7.00 79.29
CA PRO A 7 -61.30 8.06 78.41
C PRO A 7 -60.97 7.56 76.99
N GLU A 8 -61.11 8.50 76.05
CA GLU A 8 -60.73 8.42 74.64
C GLU A 8 -59.23 8.06 74.50
N ASN A 9 -58.94 7.04 73.70
CA ASN A 9 -57.59 6.80 73.17
C ASN A 9 -57.41 7.62 71.90
N ASP A 10 -56.49 8.56 71.97
CA ASP A 10 -56.09 9.49 70.92
C ASP A 10 -55.41 8.77 69.73
N PRO A 11 -55.97 8.86 68.50
CA PRO A 11 -55.36 8.25 67.32
C PRO A 11 -54.07 8.96 66.83
N GLU A 12 -53.72 10.16 67.31
CA GLU A 12 -52.50 10.86 66.87
C GLU A 12 -51.21 10.24 67.46
N ALA A 13 -51.28 9.57 68.62
CA ALA A 13 -50.11 8.97 69.26
C ALA A 13 -49.54 7.74 68.53
N GLN A 14 -50.33 7.11 67.64
CA GLN A 14 -49.91 5.90 66.90
C GLN A 14 -49.14 6.20 65.61
N ASP A 15 -49.35 7.37 64.98
CA ASP A 15 -48.64 7.77 63.76
C ASP A 15 -47.24 8.37 64.05
N ASP A 16 -47.06 9.04 65.20
CA ASP A 16 -45.77 9.62 65.60
C ASP A 16 -44.69 8.56 65.87
N GLU A 17 -45.04 7.39 66.41
CA GLU A 17 -44.09 6.29 66.63
C GLU A 17 -43.60 5.65 65.32
N VAL A 18 -44.47 5.59 64.31
CA VAL A 18 -44.14 5.04 62.99
C VAL A 18 -43.26 6.02 62.21
N ILE A 19 -43.58 7.32 62.26
CA ILE A 19 -42.78 8.38 61.65
C ILE A 19 -41.41 8.48 62.33
N ALA A 20 -41.34 8.39 63.67
CA ALA A 20 -40.07 8.40 64.39
C ALA A 20 -39.18 7.19 64.05
N LYS A 21 -39.75 6.00 63.86
CA LYS A 21 -39.01 4.81 63.40
C LYS A 21 -38.52 4.96 61.95
N ALA A 22 -39.36 5.44 61.05
CA ALA A 22 -39.00 5.64 59.64
C ALA A 22 -37.93 6.74 59.47
N PHE A 23 -38.01 7.80 60.28
CA PHE A 23 -37.02 8.87 60.32
C PHE A 23 -35.67 8.35 60.85
N ASN A 24 -35.66 7.55 61.92
CA ASN A 24 -34.44 6.93 62.44
C ASN A 24 -33.80 5.94 61.43
N TRP A 25 -34.61 5.20 60.69
CA TRP A 25 -34.11 4.31 59.63
C TRP A 25 -33.53 5.10 58.45
N SER A 26 -34.17 6.20 58.06
CA SER A 26 -33.66 7.10 57.02
C SER A 26 -32.36 7.78 57.44
N LEU A 27 -32.23 8.20 58.69
CA LEU A 27 -30.99 8.77 59.23
C LEU A 27 -29.84 7.75 59.21
N LYS A 28 -30.11 6.50 59.59
CA LYS A 28 -29.12 5.41 59.53
C LYS A 28 -28.71 5.10 58.10
N PHE A 29 -29.66 5.09 57.17
CA PHE A 29 -29.37 4.84 55.75
C PHE A 29 -28.52 5.96 55.15
N ILE A 30 -28.86 7.23 55.41
CA ILE A 30 -28.06 8.38 54.99
C ILE A 30 -26.66 8.33 55.58
N LEU A 31 -26.52 7.98 56.86
CA LEU A 31 -25.22 7.86 57.51
C LEU A 31 -24.36 6.77 56.84
N ILE A 32 -24.95 5.62 56.53
CA ILE A 32 -24.26 4.53 55.80
C ILE A 32 -23.84 5.02 54.41
N ALA A 33 -24.76 5.66 53.67
CA ALA A 33 -24.46 6.17 52.34
C ALA A 33 -23.31 7.21 52.33
N VAL A 34 -23.27 8.10 53.33
CA VAL A 34 -22.20 9.08 53.50
C VAL A 34 -20.86 8.39 53.84
N ILE A 35 -20.88 7.39 54.70
CA ILE A 35 -19.67 6.61 55.03
C ILE A 35 -19.16 5.85 53.80
N THR A 36 -20.06 5.23 53.03
CA THR A 36 -19.69 4.50 51.81
C THR A 36 -19.15 5.45 50.75
N ALA A 37 -19.79 6.61 50.53
CA ALA A 37 -19.30 7.63 49.61
C ALA A 37 -17.93 8.18 50.04
N GLY A 38 -17.74 8.42 51.35
CA GLY A 38 -16.46 8.84 51.91
C GLY A 38 -15.37 7.79 51.74
N PHE A 39 -15.70 6.51 51.90
CA PHE A 39 -14.77 5.41 51.66
C PHE A 39 -14.39 5.28 50.18
N ILE A 40 -15.36 5.36 49.27
CA ILE A 40 -15.12 5.35 47.82
C ILE A 40 -14.26 6.55 47.41
N TYR A 41 -14.57 7.74 47.92
CA TYR A 41 -13.76 8.94 47.66
C TYR A 41 -12.33 8.78 48.19
N ALA A 42 -12.15 8.21 49.38
CA ALA A 42 -10.83 7.94 49.93
C ALA A 42 -10.05 6.92 49.09
N VAL A 43 -10.69 5.88 48.56
CA VAL A 43 -10.06 4.89 47.67
C VAL A 43 -9.68 5.50 46.32
N ILE A 44 -10.56 6.30 45.71
CA ILE A 44 -10.29 6.96 44.41
C ILE A 44 -9.23 8.05 44.55
N SER A 45 -9.21 8.75 45.69
CA SER A 45 -8.25 9.84 45.95
C SER A 45 -6.94 9.35 46.56
N TYR A 46 -6.82 8.05 46.85
CA TYR A 46 -5.58 7.46 47.35
C TYR A 46 -4.64 7.20 46.18
N GLU A 47 -3.76 8.15 45.92
CA GLU A 47 -2.55 7.89 45.16
C GLU A 47 -1.51 7.29 46.12
N PRO A 48 -1.16 6.00 46.00
CA PRO A 48 -0.04 5.47 46.76
C PRO A 48 1.21 6.23 46.32
N ALA A 49 1.95 6.78 47.29
CA ALA A 49 3.26 7.37 47.00
C ALA A 49 4.10 6.32 46.28
N ALA A 50 4.40 6.55 44.99
CA ALA A 50 5.28 5.68 44.24
C ALA A 50 6.59 5.56 45.02
N GLU A 51 6.99 4.33 45.37
CA GLU A 51 8.33 4.14 45.90
C GLU A 51 9.31 4.73 44.88
N PRO A 52 10.29 5.55 45.30
CA PRO A 52 11.28 6.07 44.37
C PRO A 52 11.93 4.87 43.70
N ILE A 53 11.78 4.78 42.37
CA ILE A 53 12.46 3.77 41.56
C ILE A 53 13.93 3.86 41.96
N LYS A 54 14.46 2.79 42.58
CA LYS A 54 15.88 2.70 42.82
C LYS A 54 16.53 2.77 41.45
N VAL A 55 17.14 3.92 41.16
CA VAL A 55 17.97 4.08 39.97
C VAL A 55 18.95 2.92 40.01
N GLY A 56 18.80 1.99 39.06
CA GLY A 56 19.75 0.91 38.90
C GLY A 56 21.15 1.50 38.71
N PRO A 57 22.22 0.70 38.80
CA PRO A 57 23.52 1.19 38.37
C PRO A 57 23.33 1.84 36.99
N ASN A 58 23.87 3.05 36.78
CA ASN A 58 24.00 3.62 35.45
C ASN A 58 24.86 2.62 34.68
N ILE A 59 24.20 1.69 33.99
CA ILE A 59 24.80 0.93 32.92
C ILE A 59 25.16 2.03 31.94
N PRO A 60 26.45 2.24 31.62
CA PRO A 60 26.80 3.13 30.54
C PRO A 60 25.94 2.66 29.37
N THR A 61 25.03 3.50 28.92
CA THR A 61 24.44 3.30 27.61
C THR A 61 25.67 3.28 26.72
N LEU A 62 26.03 2.10 26.19
CA LEU A 62 26.82 2.09 24.99
C LEU A 62 25.96 2.96 24.06
N GLN A 63 26.36 4.21 23.86
CA GLN A 63 25.99 4.88 22.63
C GLN A 63 26.36 3.84 21.58
N ARG A 64 25.35 3.29 20.89
CA ARG A 64 25.62 2.59 19.63
C ARG A 64 26.54 3.55 18.92
N GLY A 65 27.81 3.15 18.76
CA GLY A 65 28.79 4.02 18.14
C GLY A 65 28.15 4.53 16.87
N ALA A 66 28.20 5.85 16.65
CA ALA A 66 28.09 6.38 15.31
C ALA A 66 29.29 5.80 14.54
N ASN A 67 29.18 4.54 14.13
CA ASN A 67 30.28 3.78 13.57
C ASN A 67 30.08 3.75 12.06
N ASP A 68 31.03 4.39 11.37
CA ASP A 68 31.76 3.92 10.18
C ASP A 68 30.98 3.17 9.08
N SER A 69 29.69 3.41 8.93
CA SER A 69 28.97 2.98 7.73
C SER A 69 29.32 3.95 6.60
N ALA A 70 29.63 3.41 5.42
CA ALA A 70 30.02 4.18 4.25
C ALA A 70 29.05 5.36 4.02
N PRO A 71 29.56 6.53 3.56
CA PRO A 71 28.67 7.62 3.16
C PRO A 71 27.73 7.11 2.06
N PRO A 72 26.47 7.58 2.01
CA PRO A 72 25.57 7.19 0.93
C PRO A 72 26.21 7.45 -0.44
N PRO A 73 26.05 6.54 -1.41
CA PRO A 73 26.56 6.71 -2.76
C PRO A 73 25.89 7.89 -3.48
N GLU A 74 26.40 8.21 -4.66
CA GLU A 74 25.73 9.09 -5.62
C GLU A 74 25.08 8.19 -6.67
N ILE A 75 23.76 8.24 -6.77
CA ILE A 75 22.94 7.42 -7.67
C ILE A 75 21.97 8.39 -8.33
N LEU A 76 22.32 8.86 -9.52
CA LEU A 76 21.62 9.95 -10.18
C LEU A 76 20.47 9.40 -11.01
N PHE A 77 19.29 9.99 -10.84
CA PHE A 77 18.19 9.80 -11.77
C PHE A 77 18.02 11.05 -12.63
N THR A 78 17.82 10.89 -13.93
CA THR A 78 17.59 12.00 -14.87
C THR A 78 16.18 11.94 -15.45
N ASP A 79 15.46 13.06 -15.44
CA ASP A 79 14.17 13.16 -16.14
C ASP A 79 14.41 13.17 -17.65
N ILE A 80 13.99 12.09 -18.31
CA ILE A 80 14.16 11.88 -19.75
C ILE A 80 12.85 12.07 -20.54
N ASN A 81 11.75 12.54 -19.94
CA ASN A 81 10.45 12.69 -20.61
C ASN A 81 10.55 13.27 -22.02
N GLN A 82 11.28 14.39 -22.16
CA GLN A 82 11.39 15.08 -23.44
C GLN A 82 12.21 14.29 -24.46
N SER A 83 13.33 13.68 -24.04
CA SER A 83 14.21 12.92 -24.93
C SER A 83 13.66 11.55 -25.29
N SER A 84 12.88 10.95 -24.39
CA SER A 84 12.24 9.64 -24.56
C SER A 84 11.01 9.74 -25.46
N GLY A 85 10.33 10.88 -25.52
CA GLY A 85 9.08 11.03 -26.27
C GLY A 85 7.83 10.86 -25.40
N LEU A 86 7.98 10.67 -24.09
CA LEU A 86 6.87 10.64 -23.15
C LEU A 86 6.25 12.03 -22.98
N ASN A 87 4.97 12.15 -23.36
CA ASN A 87 4.17 13.37 -23.17
C ASN A 87 2.80 13.05 -22.57
N PHE A 88 2.78 12.95 -21.25
CA PHE A 88 1.60 12.67 -20.46
C PHE A 88 1.37 13.77 -19.43
N THR A 89 0.11 14.10 -19.15
CA THR A 89 -0.30 14.98 -18.05
C THR A 89 -1.62 14.45 -17.53
N HIS A 90 -1.69 14.21 -16.22
CA HIS A 90 -2.88 13.67 -15.57
C HIS A 90 -3.99 14.74 -15.53
N ASP A 91 -5.21 14.40 -15.98
CA ASP A 91 -6.41 15.21 -15.71
C ASP A 91 -7.13 14.61 -14.49
N ASP A 92 -6.94 15.26 -13.35
CA ASP A 92 -7.53 14.88 -12.06
C ASP A 92 -9.01 15.32 -11.92
N GLY A 93 -9.59 15.95 -12.95
CA GLY A 93 -10.98 16.42 -12.92
C GLY A 93 -11.23 17.63 -12.01
N ALA A 94 -10.22 18.18 -11.34
CA ALA A 94 -10.39 19.26 -10.38
C ALA A 94 -10.89 20.56 -11.04
N ARG A 95 -12.03 21.07 -10.56
CA ARG A 95 -12.64 22.34 -11.00
C ARG A 95 -13.06 23.24 -9.83
N GLY A 96 -12.39 23.10 -8.69
CA GLY A 96 -12.55 23.93 -7.49
C GLY A 96 -13.54 23.41 -6.45
N GLU A 97 -14.25 22.30 -6.72
CA GLU A 97 -15.11 21.66 -5.73
C GLU A 97 -14.32 20.83 -4.71
N LYS A 98 -13.04 20.53 -4.97
CA LYS A 98 -12.15 19.78 -4.07
C LYS A 98 -12.79 18.47 -3.61
N LEU A 99 -13.00 17.58 -4.56
CA LEU A 99 -13.63 16.28 -4.37
C LEU A 99 -12.56 15.21 -4.12
N LEU A 100 -12.85 14.26 -3.24
CA LEU A 100 -11.90 13.24 -2.78
C LEU A 100 -11.13 12.54 -3.92
N PRO A 101 -11.76 12.09 -5.04
CA PRO A 101 -11.05 11.40 -6.11
C PRO A 101 -10.00 12.22 -6.85
N GLU A 102 -10.10 13.55 -6.80
CA GLU A 102 -9.21 14.49 -7.51
C GLU A 102 -7.77 14.43 -6.98
N THR A 103 -7.55 13.81 -5.80
CA THR A 103 -6.22 13.73 -5.19
C THR A 103 -5.62 12.35 -5.16
N MET A 104 -6.32 11.33 -5.66
CA MET A 104 -5.92 9.92 -5.53
C MET A 104 -5.09 9.44 -6.73
N GLY A 105 -5.52 9.77 -7.96
CA GLY A 105 -4.87 9.26 -9.17
C GLY A 105 -3.50 9.89 -9.48
N SER A 106 -2.69 9.30 -10.36
CA SER A 106 -3.03 8.17 -11.23
C SER A 106 -2.08 6.99 -11.07
N GLY A 107 -2.56 5.80 -11.40
CA GLY A 107 -1.76 4.59 -11.53
C GLY A 107 -0.99 4.54 -12.85
N CYS A 108 0.01 3.66 -12.88
CA CYS A 108 0.88 3.43 -14.03
C CYS A 108 1.37 1.98 -14.08
N ALA A 109 1.74 1.49 -15.26
CA ALA A 109 2.31 0.16 -15.41
C ALA A 109 3.45 0.12 -16.43
N PHE A 110 4.39 -0.79 -16.19
CA PHE A 110 5.28 -1.33 -17.20
C PHE A 110 4.84 -2.74 -17.61
N GLY A 111 4.91 -3.05 -18.91
CA GLY A 111 4.70 -4.41 -19.41
C GLY A 111 4.92 -4.51 -20.92
N ASP A 112 5.54 -5.60 -21.36
CA ASP A 112 5.80 -5.93 -22.77
C ASP A 112 4.48 -6.33 -23.47
N VAL A 113 3.80 -5.37 -24.10
CA VAL A 113 2.45 -5.55 -24.64
C VAL A 113 2.44 -6.07 -26.08
N ASP A 114 3.53 -5.82 -26.82
CA ASP A 114 3.67 -6.24 -28.22
C ASP A 114 4.56 -7.48 -28.40
N GLY A 115 5.15 -7.97 -27.31
CA GLY A 115 5.88 -9.22 -27.24
C GLY A 115 7.30 -9.12 -27.81
N ASP A 116 7.85 -7.92 -27.95
CA ASP A 116 9.20 -7.70 -28.49
C ASP A 116 10.31 -7.87 -27.44
N GLY A 117 9.93 -7.92 -26.16
CA GLY A 117 10.83 -8.11 -25.03
C GLY A 117 11.15 -6.83 -24.26
N ASP A 118 10.72 -5.66 -24.73
CA ASP A 118 10.98 -4.38 -24.09
C ASP A 118 9.75 -3.93 -23.27
N SER A 119 9.98 -3.30 -22.12
CA SER A 119 8.88 -2.91 -21.22
C SER A 119 8.18 -1.64 -21.73
N ASP A 120 6.91 -1.75 -22.12
CA ASP A 120 6.06 -0.63 -22.58
C ASP A 120 5.37 0.09 -21.43
N LEU A 121 4.79 1.26 -21.72
CA LEU A 121 4.23 2.16 -20.71
C LEU A 121 2.72 2.35 -20.80
N PHE A 122 2.03 2.12 -19.68
CA PHE A 122 0.62 2.47 -19.50
C PHE A 122 0.44 3.54 -18.43
N LEU A 123 -0.30 4.60 -18.77
CA LEU A 123 -0.62 5.69 -17.85
C LEU A 123 -2.13 5.91 -17.77
N ALA A 124 -2.69 5.70 -16.58
CA ALA A 124 -4.09 5.98 -16.28
C ALA A 124 -4.31 7.47 -16.02
N SER A 125 -5.53 7.96 -16.21
CA SER A 125 -5.91 9.33 -15.88
C SER A 125 -7.35 9.38 -15.40
N GLY A 126 -7.66 10.36 -14.56
CA GLY A 126 -9.04 10.79 -14.37
C GLY A 126 -9.59 11.46 -15.63
N LYS A 127 -10.70 12.18 -15.44
CA LYS A 127 -11.37 12.95 -16.49
C LYS A 127 -12.17 14.09 -15.87
N PRO A 128 -12.58 15.09 -16.66
CA PRO A 128 -13.54 16.07 -16.21
C PRO A 128 -14.83 15.40 -15.72
N TRP A 129 -15.38 15.91 -14.61
CA TRP A 129 -16.61 15.36 -14.05
C TRP A 129 -17.80 15.50 -15.01
N PRO A 130 -18.74 14.52 -15.04
CA PRO A 130 -19.86 14.55 -15.99
C PRO A 130 -20.74 15.82 -15.92
N TRP A 131 -20.84 16.47 -14.76
CA TRP A 131 -21.64 17.68 -14.57
C TRP A 131 -20.96 18.97 -15.02
N THR A 132 -19.67 18.96 -15.38
CA THR A 132 -19.02 20.15 -15.94
C THR A 132 -19.39 20.35 -17.41
N GLY A 133 -19.86 19.30 -18.09
CA GLY A 133 -20.14 19.30 -19.52
C GLY A 133 -18.88 19.28 -20.40
N GLU A 134 -17.69 19.21 -19.78
CA GLU A 134 -16.43 18.98 -20.48
C GLU A 134 -16.29 17.51 -20.88
N LYS A 135 -15.46 17.25 -21.89
CA LYS A 135 -15.05 15.90 -22.30
C LYS A 135 -13.55 15.76 -22.12
N PRO A 136 -13.04 14.55 -21.82
CA PRO A 136 -11.60 14.33 -21.84
C PRO A 136 -11.06 14.64 -23.24
N LYS A 137 -9.84 15.18 -23.29
CA LYS A 137 -9.18 15.58 -24.55
C LYS A 137 -8.54 14.41 -25.28
N THR A 138 -8.16 13.38 -24.54
CA THR A 138 -7.51 12.13 -24.96
C THR A 138 -8.16 10.97 -24.21
N SER A 139 -7.77 9.74 -24.52
CA SER A 139 -8.17 8.62 -23.67
C SER A 139 -7.65 8.78 -22.24
N THR A 140 -8.39 8.17 -21.30
CA THR A 140 -8.07 8.12 -19.87
C THR A 140 -7.16 6.93 -19.50
N LEU A 141 -6.79 6.11 -20.49
CA LEU A 141 -5.68 5.16 -20.41
C LEU A 141 -4.86 5.32 -21.70
N ARG A 142 -3.57 5.57 -21.58
CA ARG A 142 -2.69 5.82 -22.73
C ARG A 142 -1.51 4.84 -22.72
N LEU A 143 -1.05 4.49 -23.93
CA LEU A 143 -0.01 3.49 -24.17
C LEU A 143 1.15 4.09 -24.99
N TRP A 144 2.38 3.82 -24.57
CA TRP A 144 3.59 4.08 -25.32
C TRP A 144 4.40 2.79 -25.47
N LEU A 145 4.79 2.47 -26.70
CA LEU A 145 5.73 1.37 -26.97
C LEU A 145 7.17 1.84 -26.80
N ASN A 146 7.98 1.01 -26.14
CA ASN A 146 9.41 1.20 -26.02
C ASN A 146 10.14 0.68 -27.28
N ASP A 147 11.30 1.23 -27.60
CA ASP A 147 12.16 0.76 -28.69
C ASP A 147 13.42 0.01 -28.21
N GLY A 148 13.43 -0.33 -26.91
CA GLY A 148 14.53 -1.00 -26.20
C GLY A 148 15.69 -0.08 -25.84
N SER A 149 15.59 1.22 -26.12
CA SER A 149 16.62 2.23 -25.76
C SER A 149 16.10 3.33 -24.86
N GLY A 150 14.93 3.12 -24.24
CA GLY A 150 14.19 4.13 -23.50
C GLY A 150 13.51 5.17 -24.40
N GLY A 151 13.39 4.90 -25.70
CA GLY A 151 12.64 5.70 -26.66
C GLY A 151 11.19 5.22 -26.74
N PHE A 152 10.23 6.11 -26.49
CA PHE A 152 8.82 5.80 -26.40
C PHE A 152 7.99 6.46 -27.51
N THR A 153 7.16 5.67 -28.19
CA THR A 153 6.19 6.15 -29.17
C THR A 153 4.77 5.93 -28.64
N GLU A 154 3.99 7.00 -28.53
CA GLU A 154 2.57 6.86 -28.16
C GLU A 154 1.80 6.16 -29.28
N VAL A 155 1.01 5.15 -28.91
CA VAL A 155 0.20 4.34 -29.84
C VAL A 155 -1.25 4.14 -29.37
N THR A 156 -1.71 5.00 -28.46
CA THR A 156 -3.04 4.91 -27.82
C THR A 156 -4.18 4.73 -28.83
N GLU A 157 -4.22 5.54 -29.90
CA GLU A 157 -5.29 5.48 -30.90
C GLU A 157 -5.14 4.24 -31.81
N GLU A 158 -3.90 3.92 -32.18
CA GLU A 158 -3.53 2.80 -33.03
C GLU A 158 -3.91 1.46 -32.41
N TRP A 159 -3.73 1.33 -31.08
CA TRP A 159 -4.10 0.15 -30.30
C TRP A 159 -5.55 0.16 -29.82
N ASN A 160 -6.38 1.07 -30.32
CA ASN A 160 -7.80 1.17 -29.99
C ASN A 160 -8.09 1.40 -28.49
N LEU A 161 -7.18 2.05 -27.77
CA LEU A 161 -7.38 2.45 -26.37
C LEU A 161 -8.14 3.78 -26.31
N ASN A 162 -9.45 3.72 -26.60
CA ASN A 162 -10.36 4.87 -26.54
C ASN A 162 -11.23 4.85 -25.28
N LEU A 163 -10.59 4.74 -24.12
CA LEU A 163 -11.25 4.66 -22.83
C LEU A 163 -11.79 6.01 -22.35
N ASP A 164 -13.01 6.00 -21.80
CA ASP A 164 -13.70 7.17 -21.24
C ASP A 164 -14.19 6.89 -19.80
N ALA A 165 -13.27 6.54 -18.91
CA ALA A 165 -13.52 6.25 -17.50
C ALA A 165 -12.68 7.15 -16.59
N TYR A 166 -13.12 7.38 -15.34
CA TYR A 166 -12.24 8.04 -14.37
C TYR A 166 -11.31 6.97 -13.80
N CYS A 167 -10.19 6.73 -14.48
CA CYS A 167 -9.28 5.64 -14.18
C CYS A 167 -8.43 5.98 -12.95
N THR A 168 -8.26 4.99 -12.07
CA THR A 168 -7.49 5.11 -10.83
C THR A 168 -6.22 4.30 -10.94
N GLY A 169 -6.32 2.97 -11.03
CA GLY A 169 -5.21 2.03 -11.19
C GLY A 169 -5.49 1.00 -12.28
N LEU A 170 -4.54 0.10 -12.51
CA LEU A 170 -4.65 -0.99 -13.47
C LEU A 170 -3.90 -2.25 -13.05
N ALA A 171 -4.23 -3.36 -13.70
CA ALA A 171 -3.49 -4.62 -13.63
C ALA A 171 -3.29 -5.19 -15.03
N LEU A 172 -2.10 -5.71 -15.29
CA LEU A 172 -1.74 -6.39 -16.53
C LEU A 172 -1.65 -7.90 -16.27
N GLY A 173 -2.10 -8.71 -17.23
CA GLY A 173 -2.00 -10.17 -17.15
C GLY A 173 -2.64 -10.83 -18.37
N ASP A 174 -2.12 -11.99 -18.77
CA ASP A 174 -2.72 -12.83 -19.82
C ASP A 174 -3.90 -13.60 -19.22
N VAL A 175 -5.13 -13.09 -19.41
CA VAL A 175 -6.31 -13.65 -18.72
C VAL A 175 -7.05 -14.71 -19.54
N ASP A 176 -6.72 -14.88 -20.82
CA ASP A 176 -7.33 -15.91 -21.68
C ASP A 176 -6.34 -16.91 -22.29
N GLY A 177 -5.08 -16.87 -21.84
CA GLY A 177 -4.05 -17.87 -22.08
C GLY A 177 -3.46 -17.83 -23.48
N ASP A 178 -3.55 -16.68 -24.17
CA ASP A 178 -3.08 -16.51 -25.54
C ASP A 178 -1.68 -15.90 -25.64
N SER A 179 -1.06 -15.62 -24.49
CA SER A 179 0.26 -15.01 -24.30
C SER A 179 0.37 -13.51 -24.63
N ASP A 180 -0.76 -12.83 -24.90
CA ASP A 180 -0.81 -11.38 -25.00
C ASP A 180 -1.25 -10.77 -23.66
N LEU A 181 -0.67 -9.62 -23.26
CA LEU A 181 -1.07 -8.96 -22.01
C LEU A 181 -2.41 -8.24 -22.16
N ASP A 182 -3.38 -8.63 -21.33
CA ASP A 182 -4.66 -7.95 -21.14
C ASP A 182 -4.60 -6.89 -20.04
N ILE A 183 -5.64 -6.05 -19.97
CA ILE A 183 -5.69 -4.93 -19.02
C ILE A 183 -6.99 -4.93 -18.24
N PHE A 184 -6.90 -5.02 -16.92
CA PHE A 184 -7.98 -4.60 -16.04
C PHE A 184 -7.77 -3.14 -15.61
N VAL A 185 -8.80 -2.31 -15.74
CA VAL A 185 -8.78 -0.90 -15.36
C VAL A 185 -9.75 -0.64 -14.22
N ALA A 186 -9.19 -0.24 -13.08
CA ALA A 186 -9.94 0.22 -11.92
C ALA A 186 -10.42 1.66 -12.12
N ALA A 187 -11.63 1.97 -11.66
CA ALA A 187 -12.23 3.29 -11.85
C ALA A 187 -13.04 3.80 -10.65
N VAL A 188 -13.29 5.11 -10.66
CA VAL A 188 -14.44 5.71 -9.96
C VAL A 188 -15.67 5.49 -10.83
N GLY A 189 -16.46 4.49 -10.50
CA GLY A 189 -17.55 3.96 -11.32
C GLY A 189 -17.26 2.54 -11.79
N SER A 190 -17.78 2.19 -12.97
CA SER A 190 -17.61 0.85 -13.53
C SER A 190 -16.19 0.62 -14.06
N ASP A 191 -15.61 -0.52 -13.69
CA ASP A 191 -14.34 -1.01 -14.18
C ASP A 191 -14.45 -1.63 -15.57
N GLN A 192 -13.31 -1.82 -16.22
CA GLN A 192 -13.26 -2.41 -17.56
C GLN A 192 -12.13 -3.43 -17.66
N LEU A 193 -12.43 -4.57 -18.29
CA LEU A 193 -11.42 -5.51 -18.77
C LEU A 193 -11.28 -5.32 -20.27
N LEU A 194 -10.05 -5.12 -20.74
CA LEU A 194 -9.70 -4.96 -22.14
C LEU A 194 -8.85 -6.16 -22.55
N ILE A 195 -9.28 -6.87 -23.59
CA ILE A 195 -8.54 -7.99 -24.17
C ILE A 195 -7.65 -7.48 -25.30
N ASN A 196 -6.39 -7.91 -25.34
CA ASN A 196 -5.48 -7.68 -26.44
C ASN A 196 -5.79 -8.69 -27.56
N GLU A 197 -6.23 -8.20 -28.72
CA GLU A 197 -6.49 -9.05 -29.90
C GLU A 197 -5.28 -9.03 -30.87
N GLY A 198 -4.05 -9.12 -30.33
CA GLY A 198 -2.79 -9.12 -31.07
C GLY A 198 -2.42 -7.78 -31.72
N GLY A 199 -2.33 -6.71 -30.92
CA GLY A 199 -1.97 -5.35 -31.36
C GLY A 199 -3.13 -4.35 -31.35
N SER A 200 -4.24 -4.67 -30.69
CA SER A 200 -5.39 -3.79 -30.51
C SER A 200 -6.23 -4.27 -29.33
N PHE A 201 -6.69 -3.34 -28.51
CA PHE A 201 -7.52 -3.66 -27.34
C PHE A 201 -9.02 -3.61 -27.65
N LYS A 202 -9.77 -4.41 -26.89
CA LYS A 202 -11.23 -4.43 -26.94
C LYS A 202 -11.85 -4.67 -25.57
N VAL A 203 -12.81 -3.84 -25.20
CA VAL A 203 -13.56 -3.98 -23.96
C VAL A 203 -14.38 -5.26 -23.95
N LYS A 204 -14.19 -6.10 -22.94
CA LYS A 204 -14.96 -7.32 -22.68
C LYS A 204 -16.15 -7.02 -21.79
N VAL A 205 -17.27 -6.68 -22.41
CA VAL A 205 -18.50 -6.21 -21.72
C VAL A 205 -19.07 -7.23 -20.73
N ASP A 206 -18.97 -8.51 -21.03
CA ASP A 206 -19.52 -9.60 -20.21
C ASP A 206 -18.43 -10.35 -19.42
N SER A 207 -17.36 -9.64 -19.03
CA SER A 207 -16.24 -10.24 -18.27
C SER A 207 -16.63 -10.71 -16.88
N GLY A 208 -17.67 -10.12 -16.26
CA GLY A 208 -18.02 -10.35 -14.85
C GLY A 208 -17.29 -9.43 -13.86
N THR A 209 -16.40 -8.55 -14.32
CA THR A 209 -15.50 -7.75 -13.45
C THR A 209 -15.90 -6.28 -13.27
N SER A 210 -16.85 -5.76 -14.06
CA SER A 210 -17.15 -4.31 -14.13
C SER A 210 -17.64 -3.64 -12.85
N GLY A 211 -18.19 -4.41 -11.90
CA GLY A 211 -18.76 -3.87 -10.66
C GLY A 211 -19.96 -2.93 -10.88
N GLU A 212 -20.36 -2.23 -9.83
CA GLU A 212 -21.46 -1.26 -9.87
C GLU A 212 -21.00 0.12 -10.36
N SER A 213 -21.88 0.91 -10.98
CA SER A 213 -21.56 2.28 -11.41
C SER A 213 -21.28 3.27 -10.25
N SER A 214 -21.58 2.87 -9.02
CA SER A 214 -21.30 3.61 -7.78
C SER A 214 -20.05 3.10 -7.05
N ALA A 215 -19.40 2.05 -7.56
CA ALA A 215 -18.20 1.50 -6.98
C ALA A 215 -17.02 2.48 -7.10
N TRP A 216 -16.00 2.25 -6.29
CA TRP A 216 -14.73 2.93 -6.42
C TRP A 216 -13.61 1.93 -6.20
N SER A 217 -13.13 1.39 -7.33
CA SER A 217 -11.97 0.53 -7.40
C SER A 217 -10.69 1.38 -7.39
N SER A 218 -9.69 0.96 -6.62
CA SER A 218 -8.41 1.67 -6.50
C SER A 218 -7.29 0.92 -7.21
N SER A 219 -6.75 -0.11 -6.57
CA SER A 219 -5.75 -1.04 -7.10
C SER A 219 -6.37 -2.38 -7.48
N ALA A 220 -5.67 -3.14 -8.31
CA ALA A 220 -6.02 -4.52 -8.63
C ALA A 220 -4.75 -5.32 -8.95
N GLY A 221 -4.83 -6.64 -8.84
CA GLY A 221 -3.73 -7.53 -9.18
C GLY A 221 -4.24 -8.89 -9.62
N PHE A 222 -3.51 -9.49 -10.55
CA PHE A 222 -3.74 -10.85 -11.03
C PHE A 222 -2.83 -11.84 -10.31
N PHE A 223 -3.36 -13.00 -9.95
CA PHE A 223 -2.64 -14.13 -9.33
C PHE A 223 -3.50 -15.39 -9.40
N ASP A 224 -2.92 -16.56 -9.16
CA ASP A 224 -3.65 -17.84 -9.10
C ASP A 224 -4.15 -18.05 -7.66
N ALA A 225 -5.47 -17.90 -7.43
CA ALA A 225 -6.04 -17.90 -6.08
C ALA A 225 -6.47 -19.30 -5.62
N ASP A 226 -6.85 -20.19 -6.54
CA ASP A 226 -7.34 -21.54 -6.25
C ASP A 226 -6.43 -22.68 -6.74
N GLY A 227 -5.30 -22.35 -7.38
CA GLY A 227 -4.27 -23.28 -7.81
C GLY A 227 -4.57 -23.97 -9.15
N ASP A 228 -5.49 -23.43 -9.95
CA ASP A 228 -5.87 -24.00 -11.24
C ASP A 228 -4.99 -23.52 -12.42
N GLN A 229 -4.09 -22.56 -12.17
CA GLN A 229 -3.16 -21.90 -13.08
C GLN A 229 -3.76 -20.86 -14.02
N ASP A 230 -5.04 -20.50 -13.87
CA ASP A 230 -5.60 -19.33 -14.52
C ASP A 230 -5.38 -18.08 -13.64
N LEU A 231 -5.20 -16.91 -14.28
CA LEU A 231 -5.04 -15.66 -13.53
C LEU A 231 -6.40 -15.17 -13.03
N ASP A 232 -6.62 -15.28 -11.71
CA ASP A 232 -7.72 -14.68 -10.98
C ASP A 232 -7.45 -13.22 -10.66
N LEU A 233 -8.50 -12.48 -10.30
CA LEU A 233 -8.43 -11.04 -10.10
C LEU A 233 -8.92 -10.63 -8.70
N PHE A 234 -8.05 -9.96 -7.94
CA PHE A 234 -8.45 -9.23 -6.73
C PHE A 234 -8.50 -7.73 -7.00
N VAL A 235 -9.61 -7.09 -6.62
CA VAL A 235 -9.85 -5.66 -6.81
C VAL A 235 -10.04 -4.97 -5.47
N CYS A 236 -9.13 -4.05 -5.15
CA CYS A 236 -9.27 -3.17 -4.00
C CYS A 236 -10.45 -2.22 -4.21
N GLN A 237 -11.28 -2.07 -3.18
CA GLN A 237 -12.36 -1.08 -3.12
C GLN A 237 -12.06 -0.05 -2.02
N TYR A 238 -12.25 1.23 -2.33
CA TYR A 238 -11.90 2.31 -1.41
C TYR A 238 -13.08 2.71 -0.51
N VAL A 239 -13.91 3.67 -0.94
CA VAL A 239 -15.02 4.18 -0.13
C VAL A 239 -16.28 4.39 -0.94
N GLN A 240 -17.44 4.37 -0.27
CA GLN A 240 -18.73 4.64 -0.88
C GLN A 240 -18.90 6.15 -1.17
N TRP A 241 -18.29 6.61 -2.24
CA TRP A 241 -18.25 8.01 -2.61
C TRP A 241 -19.45 8.45 -3.45
N SER A 242 -19.83 9.72 -3.29
CA SER A 242 -20.63 10.45 -4.27
C SER A 242 -20.36 11.93 -4.09
N ARG A 243 -20.49 12.72 -5.16
CA ARG A 243 -20.36 14.19 -5.08
C ARG A 243 -21.23 14.78 -3.97
N GLN A 244 -22.49 14.34 -3.83
CA GLN A 244 -23.38 14.86 -2.79
C GLN A 244 -22.84 14.58 -1.39
N LYS A 245 -22.42 13.33 -1.10
CA LYS A 245 -21.81 12.98 0.18
C LYS A 245 -20.57 13.83 0.47
N ASP A 246 -19.70 14.04 -0.52
CA ASP A 246 -18.49 14.84 -0.38
C ASP A 246 -18.78 16.33 -0.05
N MET A 247 -19.78 16.88 -0.73
CA MET A 247 -20.28 18.22 -0.43
C MET A 247 -20.91 18.31 0.96
N ASP A 248 -21.58 17.25 1.43
CA ASP A 248 -22.17 17.18 2.77
C ASP A 248 -21.13 17.02 3.89
N VAL A 249 -20.01 16.33 3.62
CA VAL A 249 -18.87 16.24 4.55
C VAL A 249 -18.26 17.64 4.78
N ASP A 250 -18.26 18.49 3.75
CA ASP A 250 -17.85 19.90 3.81
C ASP A 250 -16.50 20.12 4.54
N TYR A 251 -15.50 19.29 4.22
CA TYR A 251 -14.20 19.38 4.89
C TYR A 251 -13.55 20.74 4.65
N LYS A 252 -13.04 21.32 5.73
CA LYS A 252 -12.45 22.67 5.73
C LYS A 252 -11.17 22.72 6.53
N LEU A 253 -10.23 23.49 6.01
CA LEU A 253 -9.06 23.94 6.75
C LEU A 253 -9.27 25.37 7.24
N THR A 254 -9.04 25.58 8.54
CA THR A 254 -9.14 26.89 9.17
C THR A 254 -8.20 27.88 8.47
N GLY A 255 -8.75 28.96 7.92
CA GLY A 255 -7.99 29.98 7.20
C GLY A 255 -7.87 29.77 5.69
N VAL A 256 -8.25 28.60 5.16
CA VAL A 256 -8.29 28.30 3.72
C VAL A 256 -9.74 28.23 3.23
N GLY A 257 -10.62 27.58 3.99
CA GLY A 257 -11.99 27.28 3.56
C GLY A 257 -12.10 25.81 3.17
N ARG A 258 -12.88 25.50 2.12
CA ARG A 258 -13.04 24.12 1.65
C ARG A 258 -11.67 23.58 1.19
N ALA A 259 -11.38 22.35 1.61
CA ALA A 259 -10.08 21.71 1.45
C ALA A 259 -10.27 20.22 1.15
N TYR A 260 -9.23 19.57 0.63
CA TYR A 260 -9.20 18.10 0.61
C TYR A 260 -8.99 17.58 2.04
N GLY A 261 -9.68 16.50 2.39
CA GLY A 261 -9.69 15.94 3.74
C GLY A 261 -9.55 14.42 3.75
N PRO A 262 -9.27 13.84 4.93
CA PRO A 262 -9.16 12.39 5.07
C PRO A 262 -10.51 11.71 4.82
N PRO A 263 -10.54 10.45 4.38
CA PRO A 263 -11.76 9.73 4.04
C PRO A 263 -12.55 9.26 5.29
N THR A 264 -12.24 9.75 6.49
CA THR A 264 -12.80 9.23 7.76
C THR A 264 -14.32 9.31 7.84
N ASN A 265 -14.94 10.24 7.12
CA ASN A 265 -16.40 10.41 7.05
C ASN A 265 -17.08 9.60 5.93
N PHE A 266 -16.32 8.81 5.16
CA PHE A 266 -16.86 7.90 4.15
C PHE A 266 -16.81 6.46 4.66
N GLU A 267 -17.89 5.71 4.42
CA GLU A 267 -17.93 4.29 4.70
C GLU A 267 -17.06 3.52 3.70
N GLY A 268 -16.38 2.48 4.18
CA GLY A 268 -15.62 1.55 3.36
C GLY A 268 -16.48 0.74 2.40
N SER A 269 -15.83 0.11 1.42
CA SER A 269 -16.44 -0.80 0.44
C SER A 269 -15.63 -2.09 0.40
N ALA A 270 -16.27 -3.26 0.26
CA ALA A 270 -15.57 -4.55 0.35
C ALA A 270 -14.74 -4.84 -0.91
N CYS A 271 -13.52 -5.35 -0.77
CA CYS A 271 -12.72 -5.83 -1.91
C CYS A 271 -13.46 -6.94 -2.66
N ARG A 272 -13.13 -7.11 -3.94
CA ARG A 272 -13.71 -8.17 -4.77
C ARG A 272 -12.67 -9.20 -5.16
N LEU A 273 -13.06 -10.47 -5.14
CA LEU A 273 -12.31 -11.57 -5.72
C LEU A 273 -13.13 -12.19 -6.84
N HIS A 274 -12.47 -12.37 -7.97
CA HIS A 274 -13.03 -12.84 -9.21
C HIS A 274 -12.23 -14.05 -9.69
N LEU A 275 -12.83 -15.24 -9.71
CA LEU A 275 -12.19 -16.44 -10.26
C LEU A 275 -12.37 -16.49 -11.78
N ASN A 276 -11.30 -16.76 -12.50
CA ASN A 276 -11.29 -16.86 -13.96
C ASN A 276 -11.59 -18.29 -14.41
N ASP A 277 -12.22 -18.47 -15.58
CA ASP A 277 -12.43 -19.79 -16.20
C ASP A 277 -11.41 -20.12 -17.31
N GLY A 278 -10.28 -19.40 -17.31
CA GLY A 278 -9.21 -19.48 -18.30
C GLY A 278 -9.56 -18.86 -19.65
N SER A 279 -10.77 -18.30 -19.81
CA SER A 279 -11.18 -17.61 -21.04
C SER A 279 -11.31 -16.10 -20.87
N GLY A 280 -10.80 -15.54 -19.76
CA GLY A 280 -10.96 -14.15 -19.35
C GLY A 280 -12.40 -13.82 -18.97
N LYS A 281 -13.17 -14.81 -18.49
CA LYS A 281 -14.51 -14.64 -17.94
C LYS A 281 -14.48 -15.02 -16.47
N PHE A 282 -15.03 -14.13 -15.66
CA PHE A 282 -14.85 -14.19 -14.22
C PHE A 282 -16.17 -14.40 -13.47
N GLU A 283 -16.09 -15.14 -12.37
CA GLU A 283 -17.13 -15.28 -11.35
C GLU A 283 -16.77 -14.49 -10.09
N ASP A 284 -17.64 -13.59 -9.62
CA ASP A 284 -17.46 -12.91 -8.34
C ASP A 284 -17.75 -13.88 -7.19
N VAL A 285 -16.70 -14.26 -6.47
CA VAL A 285 -16.75 -15.18 -5.32
C VAL A 285 -16.53 -14.46 -3.98
N SER A 286 -16.55 -13.13 -3.96
CA SER A 286 -16.11 -12.32 -2.80
C SER A 286 -16.83 -12.65 -1.49
N GLU A 287 -18.13 -12.99 -1.57
CA GLU A 287 -18.92 -13.40 -0.39
C GLU A 287 -18.53 -14.79 0.11
N THR A 288 -18.43 -15.77 -0.80
CA THR A 288 -18.06 -17.15 -0.46
C THR A 288 -16.59 -17.30 -0.07
N ALA A 289 -15.72 -16.44 -0.61
CA ALA A 289 -14.29 -16.36 -0.29
C ALA A 289 -14.02 -15.73 1.09
N GLY A 290 -15.02 -15.17 1.77
CA GLY A 290 -14.89 -14.61 3.12
C GLY A 290 -14.48 -13.13 3.18
N LEU A 291 -14.40 -12.44 2.03
CA LEU A 291 -13.97 -11.03 1.96
C LEU A 291 -15.09 -10.03 2.35
N ASN A 292 -16.35 -10.42 2.18
CA ASN A 292 -17.52 -9.51 2.32
C ASN A 292 -18.25 -9.61 3.67
N SER A 293 -17.53 -9.73 4.79
CA SER A 293 -18.20 -9.60 6.10
C SER A 293 -18.57 -8.14 6.41
N LYS A 294 -19.71 -7.90 7.08
CA LYS A 294 -20.15 -6.53 7.44
C LYS A 294 -19.08 -5.72 8.19
N THR A 295 -18.28 -6.39 9.02
CA THR A 295 -17.21 -5.74 9.78
C THR A 295 -16.06 -5.33 8.86
N LEU A 296 -15.62 -6.24 7.97
CA LEU A 296 -14.55 -5.98 7.01
C LEU A 296 -14.96 -4.88 6.03
N THR A 297 -16.14 -4.98 5.42
CA THR A 297 -16.66 -3.98 4.46
C THR A 297 -16.61 -2.56 5.01
N ARG A 298 -17.04 -2.35 6.26
CA ARG A 298 -17.08 -1.00 6.86
C ARG A 298 -15.69 -0.43 7.11
N LEU A 299 -14.72 -1.29 7.40
CA LEU A 299 -13.34 -0.92 7.70
C LEU A 299 -12.46 -0.87 6.44
N ASN A 300 -12.90 -1.44 5.33
CA ASN A 300 -12.08 -1.56 4.14
C ASN A 300 -11.97 -0.23 3.39
N LYS A 301 -10.75 0.25 3.23
CA LYS A 301 -10.40 1.48 2.51
C LYS A 301 -9.13 1.21 1.70
N ALA A 302 -9.21 0.18 0.88
CA ALA A 302 -8.05 -0.43 0.25
C ALA A 302 -7.48 0.49 -0.82
N LEU A 303 -6.17 0.68 -0.82
CA LEU A 303 -5.44 1.53 -1.77
C LEU A 303 -4.30 0.81 -2.49
N ALA A 304 -3.75 -0.25 -1.92
CA ALA A 304 -2.77 -1.12 -2.57
C ALA A 304 -2.92 -2.57 -2.09
N LEU A 305 -2.43 -3.49 -2.91
CA LEU A 305 -2.29 -4.91 -2.58
C LEU A 305 -0.94 -5.44 -3.05
N VAL A 306 -0.48 -6.54 -2.44
CA VAL A 306 0.55 -7.42 -3.00
C VAL A 306 0.12 -8.87 -2.76
N PRO A 307 -0.02 -9.70 -3.81
CA PRO A 307 -0.13 -11.15 -3.68
C PRO A 307 1.24 -11.74 -3.27
N ALA A 308 1.29 -12.52 -2.20
CA ALA A 308 2.53 -13.14 -1.72
C ALA A 308 2.24 -14.35 -0.85
N ASP A 309 3.00 -15.44 -1.02
CA ASP A 309 3.08 -16.53 -0.05
C ASP A 309 3.99 -16.07 1.12
N ILE A 310 3.39 -15.55 2.20
CA ILE A 310 4.13 -14.92 3.31
C ILE A 310 4.49 -15.90 4.43
N ASP A 311 3.86 -17.06 4.49
CA ASP A 311 4.12 -18.10 5.48
C ASP A 311 4.77 -19.36 4.89
N PHE A 312 4.98 -19.37 3.58
CA PHE A 312 5.62 -20.42 2.80
C PHE A 312 4.85 -21.75 2.82
N ASP A 313 3.52 -21.68 2.90
CA ASP A 313 2.65 -22.87 2.86
C ASP A 313 2.30 -23.32 1.43
N GLY A 314 2.61 -22.48 0.44
CA GLY A 314 2.40 -22.78 -0.98
C GLY A 314 1.06 -22.32 -1.54
N ASP A 315 0.33 -21.48 -0.79
CA ASP A 315 -0.87 -20.77 -1.25
C ASP A 315 -0.59 -19.24 -1.28
N VAL A 316 -1.12 -18.52 -2.27
CA VAL A 316 -0.89 -17.06 -2.37
C VAL A 316 -1.83 -16.31 -1.42
N ASP A 317 -1.26 -15.60 -0.45
CA ASP A 317 -1.98 -14.66 0.42
C ASP A 317 -2.07 -13.26 -0.20
N ILE A 318 -2.86 -12.37 0.42
CA ILE A 318 -3.02 -10.98 -0.04
C ILE A 318 -2.81 -10.01 1.11
N ILE A 319 -1.79 -9.15 0.98
CA ILE A 319 -1.59 -8.02 1.89
C ILE A 319 -2.29 -6.80 1.31
N VAL A 320 -3.06 -6.07 2.10
CA VAL A 320 -3.82 -4.89 1.65
C VAL A 320 -3.53 -3.68 2.55
N ALA A 321 -3.04 -2.60 1.94
CA ALA A 321 -2.90 -1.30 2.60
C ALA A 321 -4.26 -0.58 2.64
N ASN A 322 -4.66 -0.18 3.85
CA ASN A 322 -5.93 0.50 4.09
C ASN A 322 -5.72 1.90 4.65
N ASP A 323 -6.34 2.89 4.02
CA ASP A 323 -6.23 4.28 4.44
C ASP A 323 -7.10 4.56 5.67
N THR A 324 -6.53 5.11 6.75
CA THR A 324 -7.20 5.51 8.01
C THR A 324 -7.84 4.37 8.81
N THR A 325 -7.69 3.13 8.36
CA THR A 325 -8.17 1.92 9.02
C THR A 325 -7.05 0.88 9.05
N ARG A 326 -7.28 -0.25 9.73
CA ARG A 326 -6.24 -1.27 9.85
C ARG A 326 -5.95 -1.90 8.49
N ASN A 327 -4.68 -2.17 8.20
CA ASN A 327 -4.30 -3.00 7.06
C ASN A 327 -4.90 -4.40 7.22
N PHE A 328 -5.17 -5.06 6.10
CA PHE A 328 -5.64 -6.45 6.11
C PHE A 328 -4.56 -7.37 5.57
N VAL A 329 -4.57 -8.59 6.07
CA VAL A 329 -3.84 -9.72 5.50
C VAL A 329 -4.86 -10.82 5.32
N PHE A 330 -5.17 -11.15 4.08
CA PHE A 330 -6.07 -12.25 3.74
C PHE A 330 -5.23 -13.49 3.51
N LYS A 331 -5.20 -14.36 4.51
CA LYS A 331 -4.52 -15.65 4.44
C LYS A 331 -5.37 -16.64 3.66
N ASN A 332 -4.84 -17.21 2.58
CA ASN A 332 -5.50 -18.19 1.75
C ASN A 332 -5.57 -19.54 2.49
N ARG A 333 -6.60 -20.33 2.23
CA ARG A 333 -6.78 -21.68 2.77
C ARG A 333 -6.49 -22.78 1.74
N GLY A 334 -6.02 -22.39 0.55
CA GLY A 334 -5.72 -23.27 -0.59
C GLY A 334 -6.91 -23.63 -1.47
N ASP A 335 -8.03 -22.92 -1.32
CA ASP A 335 -9.26 -23.13 -2.10
C ASP A 335 -9.94 -21.80 -2.47
N ALA A 336 -9.16 -20.73 -2.60
CA ALA A 336 -9.60 -19.35 -2.78
C ALA A 336 -10.60 -18.85 -1.70
N THR A 337 -10.58 -19.47 -0.51
CA THR A 337 -11.21 -18.91 0.69
C THR A 337 -10.18 -18.31 1.62
N PHE A 338 -10.52 -17.18 2.23
CA PHE A 338 -9.56 -16.37 2.97
C PHE A 338 -9.97 -16.13 4.43
N GLU A 339 -8.97 -16.02 5.29
CA GLU A 339 -9.09 -15.54 6.67
C GLU A 339 -8.37 -14.20 6.81
N GLU A 340 -9.04 -13.18 7.36
CA GLU A 340 -8.35 -11.91 7.66
C GLU A 340 -7.60 -12.04 8.99
N VAL A 341 -6.27 -11.97 8.93
CA VAL A 341 -5.34 -12.24 10.05
C VAL A 341 -4.38 -11.08 10.33
N GLY A 342 -4.70 -9.85 9.89
CA GLY A 342 -3.79 -8.71 10.00
C GLY A 342 -3.42 -8.35 11.45
N VAL A 343 -4.33 -8.56 12.40
CA VAL A 343 -4.06 -8.29 13.83
C VAL A 343 -3.15 -9.37 14.41
N GLU A 344 -3.43 -10.62 14.07
CA GLU A 344 -2.73 -11.82 14.54
C GLU A 344 -1.28 -11.85 14.05
N THR A 345 -1.06 -11.43 12.80
CA THR A 345 0.27 -11.33 12.17
C THR A 345 1.04 -10.09 12.60
N GLY A 346 0.39 -9.08 13.16
CA GLY A 346 1.02 -7.81 13.56
C GLY A 346 1.17 -6.78 12.44
N LEU A 347 0.49 -6.98 11.30
CA LEU A 347 0.54 -6.09 10.12
C LEU A 347 -0.59 -5.05 10.08
N ALA A 348 -1.63 -5.24 10.90
CA ALA A 348 -2.82 -4.37 10.93
C ALA A 348 -2.54 -2.92 11.33
N TYR A 349 -1.51 -2.67 12.16
CA TYR A 349 -1.27 -1.39 12.81
C TYR A 349 0.22 -1.07 12.88
N ASP A 350 0.56 0.21 13.05
CA ASP A 350 1.93 0.66 13.31
C ASP A 350 2.49 0.14 14.65
N GLY A 351 3.78 0.39 14.90
CA GLY A 351 4.42 0.03 16.17
C GLY A 351 3.78 0.63 17.44
N ASN A 352 2.84 1.58 17.33
CA ASN A 352 2.07 2.14 18.44
C ASN A 352 0.66 1.54 18.56
N GLY A 353 0.28 0.60 17.69
CA GLY A 353 -1.05 0.01 17.64
C GLY A 353 -2.11 0.94 17.02
N SER A 354 -1.70 1.90 16.20
CA SER A 354 -2.58 2.84 15.51
C SER A 354 -2.77 2.47 14.04
N ALA A 355 -3.98 2.68 13.52
CA ALA A 355 -4.22 2.67 12.08
C ALA A 355 -3.57 3.92 11.47
N THR A 356 -2.93 3.76 10.33
CA THR A 356 -2.27 4.84 9.58
C THR A 356 -3.12 5.22 8.37
N GLY A 357 -2.81 6.34 7.74
CA GLY A 357 -3.23 6.59 6.36
C GLY A 357 -2.34 5.79 5.43
N ALA A 358 -2.53 4.47 5.32
CA ALA A 358 -1.71 3.61 4.46
C ALA A 358 -2.15 3.72 2.99
N MET A 359 -1.18 3.84 2.06
CA MET A 359 -1.46 3.98 0.62
C MET A 359 -0.82 2.87 -0.21
N GLY A 360 0.48 2.96 -0.51
CA GLY A 360 1.25 1.97 -1.26
C GLY A 360 1.96 0.99 -0.35
N LEU A 361 2.23 -0.22 -0.85
CA LEU A 361 3.02 -1.22 -0.14
C LEU A 361 3.87 -2.06 -1.09
N ASP A 362 4.92 -2.67 -0.53
CA ASP A 362 5.79 -3.56 -1.28
C ASP A 362 6.50 -4.58 -0.37
N VAL A 363 6.93 -5.71 -0.95
CA VAL A 363 7.42 -6.90 -0.22
C VAL A 363 8.75 -7.41 -0.79
N THR A 364 9.74 -7.67 0.07
CA THR A 364 11.04 -8.26 -0.33
C THR A 364 11.83 -8.85 0.86
N ASP A 365 12.92 -9.57 0.62
CA ASP A 365 13.91 -9.97 1.64
C ASP A 365 15.04 -8.93 1.72
N PHE A 366 14.76 -7.76 2.29
CA PHE A 366 15.69 -6.62 2.25
C PHE A 366 16.98 -6.84 3.08
N ARG A 367 17.00 -7.84 3.97
CA ARG A 367 18.18 -8.18 4.76
C ARG A 367 19.02 -9.29 4.15
N ASN A 368 18.52 -9.98 3.11
CA ASN A 368 19.10 -11.19 2.57
C ASN A 368 19.33 -12.26 3.67
N ASP A 369 18.40 -12.33 4.64
CA ASP A 369 18.47 -13.28 5.76
C ASP A 369 17.29 -14.27 5.75
N GLY A 370 16.45 -14.20 4.72
CA GLY A 370 15.28 -15.03 4.53
C GLY A 370 14.04 -14.54 5.25
N SER A 371 14.08 -13.39 5.93
CA SER A 371 12.88 -12.78 6.50
C SER A 371 12.11 -11.97 5.45
N VAL A 372 10.78 -12.00 5.54
CA VAL A 372 9.90 -11.23 4.67
C VAL A 372 9.80 -9.82 5.24
N GLY A 373 10.16 -8.83 4.44
CA GLY A 373 10.02 -7.41 4.74
C GLY A 373 8.89 -6.78 3.94
N ILE A 374 8.08 -5.96 4.59
CA ILE A 374 6.92 -5.28 4.01
C ILE A 374 7.03 -3.80 4.33
N ALA A 375 7.17 -2.95 3.31
CA ALA A 375 7.13 -1.50 3.47
C ALA A 375 5.71 -0.98 3.19
N VAL A 376 5.26 0.01 3.96
CA VAL A 376 3.94 0.65 3.79
C VAL A 376 4.09 2.17 3.85
N ALA A 377 3.71 2.84 2.77
CA ALA A 377 3.68 4.30 2.66
C ALA A 377 2.53 4.85 3.49
N ASN A 378 2.78 5.91 4.27
CA ASN A 378 1.82 6.49 5.19
C ASN A 378 1.67 8.01 5.04
N PHE A 379 0.64 8.56 5.69
CA PHE A 379 0.33 9.99 5.68
C PHE A 379 1.39 10.84 6.42
N ALA A 380 1.40 12.15 6.17
CA ALA A 380 2.29 13.07 6.86
C ALA A 380 2.13 13.01 8.39
N ALA A 381 3.27 13.06 9.09
CA ALA A 381 3.43 12.88 10.54
C ALA A 381 3.38 11.42 11.04
N GLU A 382 3.09 10.46 10.16
CA GLU A 382 3.22 9.02 10.36
C GLU A 382 4.51 8.55 9.67
N MET A 383 5.19 7.55 10.24
CA MET A 383 6.41 7.01 9.63
C MET A 383 6.02 6.05 8.52
N THR A 384 6.84 5.94 7.47
CA THR A 384 6.76 4.77 6.57
C THR A 384 6.96 3.52 7.41
N GLY A 385 5.98 2.62 7.38
CA GLY A 385 6.06 1.35 8.10
C GLY A 385 7.05 0.43 7.41
N LEU A 386 7.86 -0.30 8.17
CA LEU A 386 8.71 -1.36 7.66
C LEU A 386 8.58 -2.57 8.57
N TYR A 387 7.72 -3.50 8.19
CA TYR A 387 7.45 -4.71 8.96
C TYR A 387 8.40 -5.82 8.51
N ARG A 388 8.89 -6.62 9.45
CA ARG A 388 9.76 -7.76 9.14
C ARG A 388 9.31 -9.01 9.89
N SER A 389 9.29 -10.15 9.21
CA SER A 389 8.94 -11.42 9.82
C SER A 389 9.97 -11.86 10.89
N ILE A 390 9.49 -12.53 11.93
CA ILE A 390 10.32 -13.01 13.04
C ILE A 390 10.68 -14.48 12.79
N GLY A 391 11.89 -14.73 12.29
CA GLY A 391 12.34 -16.09 11.99
C GLY A 391 11.40 -16.77 11.00
N SER A 392 11.04 -18.03 11.26
CA SER A 392 10.08 -18.79 10.46
C SER A 392 8.64 -18.71 11.02
N SER A 393 8.27 -17.59 11.66
CA SER A 393 6.92 -17.40 12.19
C SER A 393 6.11 -16.44 11.32
N GLU A 394 4.78 -16.57 11.38
CA GLU A 394 3.80 -15.70 10.71
C GLU A 394 3.68 -14.31 11.38
N LEU A 395 4.57 -13.97 12.32
CA LEU A 395 4.53 -12.74 13.08
C LEU A 395 5.50 -11.71 12.52
N PHE A 396 5.04 -10.47 12.41
CA PHE A 396 5.79 -9.34 11.92
C PHE A 396 6.00 -8.29 13.04
N MET A 397 7.12 -7.57 12.97
CA MET A 397 7.38 -6.40 13.80
C MET A 397 7.70 -5.20 12.94
N ASP A 398 7.17 -4.03 13.30
CA ASP A 398 7.60 -2.75 12.73
C ASP A 398 9.02 -2.41 13.20
N GLU A 399 9.95 -2.41 12.24
CA GLU A 399 11.37 -2.17 12.38
C GLU A 399 11.79 -0.82 11.76
N SER A 400 10.84 0.00 11.29
CA SER A 400 11.11 1.27 10.57
C SER A 400 12.12 2.17 11.27
N VAL A 401 12.03 2.33 12.59
CA VAL A 401 12.97 3.12 13.39
C VAL A 401 14.33 2.43 13.52
N ASN A 402 14.34 1.11 13.73
CA ASN A 402 15.56 0.34 13.94
C ASN A 402 16.39 0.23 12.66
N GLU A 403 15.74 0.28 11.51
CA GLU A 403 16.34 0.16 10.19
C GLU A 403 16.70 1.49 9.53
N GLY A 404 16.31 2.62 10.12
CA GLY A 404 16.72 3.95 9.66
C GLY A 404 15.72 4.67 8.73
N ILE A 405 14.53 4.11 8.50
CA ILE A 405 13.49 4.69 7.64
C ILE A 405 12.54 5.61 8.42
N GLY A 406 12.22 5.26 9.65
CA GLY A 406 11.11 5.87 10.39
C GLY A 406 11.22 7.39 10.59
N PRO A 407 12.23 7.89 11.33
CA PRO A 407 12.35 9.32 11.57
C PRO A 407 12.51 10.19 10.31
N PRO A 408 13.30 9.81 9.27
CA PRO A 408 13.42 10.62 8.06
C PRO A 408 12.15 10.64 7.19
N SER A 409 11.39 9.54 7.13
CA SER A 409 10.14 9.48 6.34
C SER A 409 8.99 10.28 6.96
N ARG A 410 8.96 10.42 8.29
CA ARG A 410 7.81 10.94 9.06
C ARG A 410 7.21 12.27 8.56
N LYS A 411 7.99 13.13 7.92
CA LYS A 411 7.49 14.45 7.48
C LYS A 411 6.76 14.38 6.15
N ALA A 412 7.10 13.43 5.29
CA ALA A 412 6.52 13.30 3.97
C ALA A 412 5.11 12.71 4.04
N LEU A 413 4.27 13.07 3.09
CA LEU A 413 3.05 12.33 2.76
C LEU A 413 3.43 11.42 1.59
N SER A 414 3.60 10.13 1.88
CA SER A 414 4.06 9.13 0.91
C SER A 414 2.88 8.41 0.26
N PHE A 415 2.98 8.10 -1.03
CA PHE A 415 1.96 7.32 -1.78
C PHE A 415 2.55 6.02 -2.32
N GLY A 416 3.18 6.07 -3.49
CA GLY A 416 3.92 4.94 -4.05
C GLY A 416 5.25 4.73 -3.33
N LEU A 417 5.58 3.48 -3.06
CA LEU A 417 6.93 3.05 -2.66
C LEU A 417 7.32 1.76 -3.36
N LEU A 418 8.61 1.50 -3.50
CA LEU A 418 9.17 0.33 -4.16
C LEU A 418 10.49 -0.09 -3.50
N PHE A 419 10.70 -1.40 -3.39
CA PHE A 419 12.01 -2.00 -3.24
C PHE A 419 12.65 -2.31 -4.59
N LEU A 420 13.89 -1.89 -4.77
CA LEU A 420 14.72 -2.21 -5.94
C LEU A 420 16.21 -2.10 -5.60
N ASP A 421 17.07 -2.81 -6.31
CA ASP A 421 18.53 -2.74 -6.15
C ASP A 421 19.09 -1.67 -7.09
N ALA A 422 19.13 -0.41 -6.63
CA ALA A 422 19.34 0.74 -7.51
C ALA A 422 20.80 0.90 -7.97
N ASP A 423 21.75 0.41 -7.18
CA ASP A 423 23.18 0.39 -7.52
C ASP A 423 23.69 -1.00 -7.90
N LEU A 424 22.80 -2.00 -8.02
CA LEU A 424 23.08 -3.38 -8.42
C LEU A 424 24.10 -4.09 -7.50
N ASP A 425 24.08 -3.77 -6.21
CA ASP A 425 25.02 -4.30 -5.23
C ASP A 425 24.52 -5.53 -4.45
N GLY A 426 23.33 -6.02 -4.82
CA GLY A 426 22.67 -7.18 -4.27
C GLY A 426 21.83 -6.88 -3.03
N ARG A 427 21.53 -5.60 -2.75
CA ARG A 427 20.70 -5.20 -1.62
C ARG A 427 19.55 -4.32 -2.10
N GLN A 428 18.35 -4.66 -1.64
CA GLN A 428 17.14 -3.93 -1.99
C GLN A 428 17.09 -2.60 -1.25
N ASP A 429 17.15 -1.50 -1.98
CA ASP A 429 16.90 -0.15 -1.53
C ASP A 429 15.40 0.16 -1.46
N LEU A 430 15.00 1.25 -0.81
CA LEU A 430 13.60 1.70 -0.80
C LEU A 430 13.49 3.12 -1.37
N ILE A 431 12.64 3.30 -2.39
CA ILE A 431 12.28 4.61 -2.93
C ILE A 431 10.80 4.87 -2.67
N GLN A 432 10.45 6.10 -2.29
CA GLN A 432 9.05 6.51 -2.10
C GLN A 432 8.73 7.85 -2.77
N ALA A 433 7.59 7.89 -3.46
CA ALA A 433 7.00 9.06 -4.10
C ALA A 433 6.12 9.82 -3.11
N ASN A 434 6.33 11.14 -3.01
CA ASN A 434 5.70 11.98 -2.01
C ASN A 434 4.95 13.16 -2.63
N GLY A 435 3.88 13.60 -1.98
CA GLY A 435 3.11 14.77 -2.40
C GLY A 435 1.89 14.99 -1.53
N HIS A 436 1.73 16.19 -0.97
CA HIS A 436 0.59 16.48 -0.11
C HIS A 436 -0.72 16.58 -0.90
N LEU A 437 -1.86 16.40 -0.23
CA LEU A 437 -3.18 16.53 -0.86
C LEU A 437 -3.60 17.97 -1.15
N GLU A 438 -3.05 18.96 -0.44
CA GLU A 438 -3.66 20.29 -0.32
C GLU A 438 -2.66 21.38 -0.67
N GLU A 439 -2.98 22.15 -1.71
CA GLU A 439 -2.15 23.24 -2.24
C GLU A 439 -1.86 24.33 -1.20
N GLY A 440 -2.81 24.61 -0.31
CA GLY A 440 -2.68 25.63 0.73
C GLY A 440 -2.11 25.13 2.06
N ILE A 441 -1.52 23.93 2.13
CA ILE A 441 -1.16 23.29 3.41
C ILE A 441 -0.16 24.13 4.24
N GLU A 442 0.75 24.85 3.59
CA GLU A 442 1.76 25.69 4.27
C GLU A 442 1.14 26.82 5.11
N LEU A 443 -0.08 27.24 4.76
CA LEU A 443 -0.79 28.32 5.45
C LEU A 443 -1.23 27.89 6.86
N VAL A 444 -1.48 26.60 7.05
CA VAL A 444 -1.96 26.03 8.32
C VAL A 444 -0.91 25.17 9.02
N GLN A 445 0.02 24.60 8.26
CA GLN A 445 1.13 23.77 8.75
C GLN A 445 2.45 24.21 8.09
N PRO A 446 3.17 25.19 8.66
CA PRO A 446 4.38 25.76 8.05
C PRO A 446 5.54 24.78 7.78
N GLY A 447 5.51 23.61 8.45
CA GLY A 447 6.49 22.54 8.26
C GLY A 447 6.19 21.56 7.12
N GLN A 448 5.01 21.67 6.50
CA GLN A 448 4.58 20.87 5.36
C GLN A 448 4.79 21.63 4.06
N LYS A 449 4.76 20.91 2.94
CA LYS A 449 4.75 21.47 1.58
C LYS A 449 3.77 20.72 0.71
N TYR A 450 3.09 21.42 -0.20
CA TYR A 450 2.22 20.77 -1.17
C TYR A 450 2.99 19.81 -2.07
N ARG A 451 4.01 20.35 -2.75
CA ARG A 451 4.98 19.56 -3.52
C ARG A 451 6.07 19.03 -2.61
N GLN A 452 6.33 17.73 -2.70
CA GLN A 452 7.31 17.05 -1.86
C GLN A 452 8.27 16.27 -2.74
N LYS A 453 9.51 16.13 -2.27
CA LYS A 453 10.53 15.37 -2.98
C LYS A 453 10.28 13.89 -2.77
N ALA A 454 10.52 13.04 -3.77
CA ALA A 454 10.70 11.63 -3.50
C ALA A 454 11.89 11.41 -2.55
N GLN A 455 11.84 10.36 -1.75
CA GLN A 455 12.92 9.97 -0.84
C GLN A 455 13.51 8.64 -1.29
N PHE A 456 14.83 8.53 -1.22
CA PHE A 456 15.58 7.33 -1.55
C PHE A 456 16.36 6.90 -0.30
N PHE A 457 16.03 5.74 0.23
CA PHE A 457 16.70 5.06 1.32
C PHE A 457 17.61 3.96 0.77
N TRP A 458 18.91 4.22 0.77
CA TRP A 458 19.94 3.25 0.38
C TRP A 458 20.15 2.21 1.48
N ASN A 459 20.10 0.94 1.10
CA ASN A 459 20.41 -0.20 1.93
C ASN A 459 21.94 -0.34 2.06
N CYS A 460 22.50 0.28 3.09
CA CYS A 460 23.91 0.21 3.45
C CYS A 460 24.32 -1.08 4.18
N GLY A 461 23.38 -2.01 4.39
CA GLY A 461 23.61 -3.29 5.06
C GLY A 461 23.79 -3.20 6.59
N LEU A 462 23.99 -4.37 7.22
CA LEU A 462 24.21 -4.51 8.66
C LEU A 462 25.65 -4.09 9.07
N PRO A 463 25.91 -3.69 10.35
CA PRO A 463 25.11 -3.91 11.56
C PRO A 463 24.34 -2.69 12.12
N SER A 464 24.32 -1.55 11.44
CA SER A 464 23.79 -0.28 11.99
C SER A 464 22.40 0.13 11.49
N GLY A 465 21.52 -0.85 11.23
CA GLY A 465 20.26 -0.66 10.50
C GLY A 465 20.52 -0.60 9.00
N CYS A 466 19.68 -1.25 8.20
CA CYS A 466 19.96 -1.42 6.78
C CYS A 466 19.93 -0.09 6.01
N PHE A 467 19.06 0.85 6.35
CA PHE A 467 18.75 1.98 5.48
C PHE A 467 19.32 3.33 5.94
N LYS A 468 19.72 4.13 4.95
CA LYS A 468 20.04 5.55 5.10
C LYS A 468 19.41 6.35 3.97
N GLU A 469 18.75 7.45 4.30
CA GLU A 469 18.30 8.40 3.28
C GLU A 469 19.49 9.00 2.54
N ILE A 470 19.48 8.89 1.20
CA ILE A 470 20.43 9.58 0.33
C ILE A 470 20.05 11.07 0.28
N PRO A 471 21.00 12.00 0.49
CA PRO A 471 20.74 13.42 0.32
C PRO A 471 20.25 13.77 -1.09
N PRO A 472 19.26 14.68 -1.25
CA PRO A 472 18.69 15.08 -2.55
C PRO A 472 19.72 15.48 -3.62
N GLU A 473 20.82 16.12 -3.24
CA GLU A 473 21.88 16.52 -4.17
C GLU A 473 22.61 15.35 -4.83
N LYS A 474 22.39 14.12 -4.36
CA LYS A 474 22.99 12.89 -4.87
C LYS A 474 22.01 11.99 -5.64
N THR A 475 20.77 12.42 -5.82
CA THR A 475 19.72 11.64 -6.49
C THR A 475 19.19 12.27 -7.78
N GLY A 476 19.81 13.36 -8.24
CA GLY A 476 19.40 14.05 -9.47
C GLY A 476 17.95 14.52 -9.43
N ASP A 477 17.25 14.31 -10.53
CA ASP A 477 15.88 14.76 -10.77
C ASP A 477 14.83 13.99 -9.96
N LEU A 478 15.15 12.81 -9.40
CA LEU A 478 14.28 12.10 -8.46
C LEU A 478 13.87 12.99 -7.28
N SER A 479 14.76 13.88 -6.84
CA SER A 479 14.49 14.79 -5.73
C SER A 479 13.80 16.10 -6.13
N THR A 480 13.34 16.22 -7.37
CA THR A 480 12.53 17.34 -7.83
C THR A 480 11.17 17.32 -7.09
N PRO A 481 10.76 18.42 -6.44
CA PRO A 481 9.47 18.46 -5.74
C PRO A 481 8.27 18.20 -6.66
N ALA A 482 7.52 17.14 -6.36
CA ALA A 482 6.41 16.64 -7.15
C ALA A 482 5.13 16.53 -6.31
N ILE A 483 3.99 16.29 -6.97
CA ILE A 483 2.76 15.83 -6.31
C ILE A 483 2.65 14.32 -6.55
N GLY A 484 3.67 13.57 -6.08
CA GLY A 484 3.88 12.17 -6.43
C GLY A 484 2.75 11.26 -5.96
N ARG A 485 2.40 10.28 -6.81
CA ARG A 485 1.37 9.27 -6.56
C ARG A 485 1.89 7.88 -6.90
N GLY A 486 1.52 7.34 -8.05
CA GLY A 486 1.98 6.05 -8.54
C GLY A 486 3.50 6.07 -8.76
N LEU A 487 4.11 4.93 -8.50
CA LEU A 487 5.53 4.69 -8.68
C LEU A 487 5.69 3.26 -9.21
N SER A 488 6.41 3.11 -10.30
CA SER A 488 6.70 1.83 -10.94
C SER A 488 8.15 1.81 -11.44
N CYS A 489 8.71 0.61 -11.66
CA CYS A 489 10.06 0.43 -12.17
C CYS A 489 10.15 -0.59 -13.31
N ALA A 490 11.13 -0.38 -14.18
CA ALA A 490 11.58 -1.28 -15.23
C ALA A 490 12.99 -0.91 -15.69
N ASP A 491 13.74 -1.83 -16.30
CA ASP A 491 14.92 -1.51 -17.10
C ASP A 491 14.48 -1.14 -18.53
N ILE A 492 14.41 0.16 -18.83
CA ILE A 492 13.80 0.64 -20.09
C ILE A 492 14.79 0.74 -21.25
N ASP A 493 16.10 0.72 -20.99
CA ASP A 493 17.14 0.81 -22.03
C ASP A 493 18.12 -0.37 -22.05
N GLY A 494 17.83 -1.40 -21.25
CA GLY A 494 18.46 -2.72 -21.32
C GLY A 494 19.86 -2.77 -20.73
N ASP A 495 20.23 -1.82 -19.87
CA ASP A 495 21.56 -1.72 -19.27
C ASP A 495 21.68 -2.46 -17.92
N GLY A 496 20.53 -2.90 -17.39
CA GLY A 496 20.38 -3.74 -16.22
C GLY A 496 20.01 -3.03 -14.94
N ASP A 497 20.16 -1.70 -14.87
CA ASP A 497 19.65 -0.94 -13.75
C ASP A 497 18.17 -0.59 -13.94
N LEU A 498 17.51 -0.26 -12.82
CA LEU A 498 16.07 -0.06 -12.81
C LEU A 498 15.75 1.43 -12.83
N ASP A 499 14.99 1.82 -13.84
CA ASP A 499 14.41 3.15 -14.02
C ASP A 499 13.08 3.29 -13.29
N LEU A 500 12.61 4.53 -13.16
CA LEU A 500 11.38 4.83 -12.44
C LEU A 500 10.39 5.62 -13.30
N LEU A 501 9.13 5.22 -13.23
CA LEU A 501 8.00 6.05 -13.64
C LEU A 501 7.27 6.55 -12.39
N LEU A 502 7.16 7.87 -12.26
CA LEU A 502 6.43 8.54 -11.18
C LEU A 502 5.28 9.37 -11.76
N THR A 503 4.05 9.09 -11.34
CA THR A 503 2.88 9.89 -11.73
C THR A 503 2.63 11.04 -10.76
N GLN A 504 1.96 12.09 -11.26
CA GLN A 504 1.61 13.26 -10.47
C GLN A 504 0.11 13.60 -10.58
N VAL A 505 -0.44 14.24 -9.55
CA VAL A 505 -1.80 14.82 -9.63
C VAL A 505 -1.78 16.09 -10.47
N GLY A 506 -2.58 16.14 -11.54
CA GLY A 506 -2.77 17.35 -12.35
C GLY A 506 -1.56 17.80 -13.17
N GLU A 507 -0.50 16.98 -13.24
CA GLU A 507 0.82 17.37 -13.75
C GLU A 507 1.46 16.29 -14.62
N PRO A 508 2.54 16.63 -15.35
CA PRO A 508 3.28 15.64 -16.12
C PRO A 508 3.81 14.49 -15.27
N ALA A 509 3.77 13.26 -15.79
CA ALA A 509 4.54 12.17 -15.19
C ALA A 509 6.05 12.45 -15.30
N LEU A 510 6.87 11.77 -14.50
CA LEU A 510 8.33 11.81 -14.58
C LEU A 510 8.82 10.41 -14.96
N LEU A 511 9.45 10.27 -16.13
CA LEU A 511 10.25 9.11 -16.47
C LEU A 511 11.70 9.40 -16.11
N LEU A 512 12.18 8.73 -15.07
CA LEU A 512 13.46 8.97 -14.42
C LEU A 512 14.38 7.81 -14.75
N ARG A 513 15.34 8.05 -15.64
CA ARG A 513 16.35 7.06 -15.95
C ARG A 513 17.41 7.00 -14.86
N ASN A 514 17.79 5.81 -14.43
CA ASN A 514 18.91 5.62 -13.52
C ASN A 514 20.22 5.76 -14.32
N ASP A 515 21.02 6.78 -14.02
CA ASP A 515 22.32 7.02 -14.66
C ASP A 515 23.46 6.62 -13.73
N GLN A 516 23.28 5.57 -12.92
CA GLN A 516 24.35 5.07 -12.07
C GLN A 516 25.50 4.51 -12.93
N ASN A 517 26.71 4.49 -12.37
CA ASN A 517 27.90 4.01 -13.07
C ASN A 517 28.79 3.21 -12.12
N THR A 518 28.23 2.16 -11.52
CA THR A 518 28.88 1.32 -10.51
C THR A 518 29.76 0.21 -11.13
N ASP A 519 29.62 -0.05 -12.43
CA ASP A 519 30.20 -1.21 -13.14
C ASP A 519 29.82 -2.57 -12.49
N HIS A 520 28.75 -2.59 -11.69
CA HIS A 520 28.30 -3.79 -11.00
C HIS A 520 27.65 -4.79 -11.94
N HIS A 521 27.70 -6.06 -11.54
CA HIS A 521 27.13 -7.16 -12.29
C HIS A 521 25.68 -7.40 -11.90
N TRP A 522 24.90 -7.90 -12.85
CA TRP A 522 23.48 -8.16 -12.64
C TRP A 522 22.99 -9.37 -13.43
N ILE A 523 21.83 -9.90 -13.06
CA ILE A 523 21.02 -10.80 -13.89
C ILE A 523 19.56 -10.39 -13.79
N GLN A 524 18.89 -10.38 -14.92
CA GLN A 524 17.45 -10.25 -15.01
C GLN A 524 16.80 -11.59 -15.31
N ILE A 525 15.69 -11.89 -14.67
CA ILE A 525 14.92 -13.10 -14.90
C ILE A 525 13.55 -12.71 -15.41
N ASP A 526 13.18 -13.19 -16.59
CA ASP A 526 11.83 -13.04 -17.13
C ASP A 526 10.85 -13.85 -16.28
N THR A 527 9.85 -13.16 -15.72
CA THR A 527 8.88 -13.75 -14.79
C THR A 527 7.46 -13.81 -15.36
N ARG A 528 7.26 -13.50 -16.66
CA ARG A 528 5.93 -13.52 -17.30
C ARG A 528 5.20 -14.86 -17.18
N LEU A 529 5.94 -15.96 -17.10
CA LEU A 529 5.40 -17.32 -16.98
C LEU A 529 5.53 -17.92 -15.57
N ILE A 530 5.86 -17.10 -14.58
CA ILE A 530 5.93 -17.50 -13.17
C ILE A 530 4.73 -16.91 -12.45
N SER A 531 3.95 -17.74 -11.74
CA SER A 531 2.79 -17.27 -10.99
C SER A 531 3.17 -16.13 -10.02
N PRO A 532 2.46 -14.97 -10.07
CA PRO A 532 2.64 -13.89 -9.09
C PRO A 532 2.53 -14.39 -7.65
N GLY A 533 3.34 -13.84 -6.75
CA GLY A 533 3.44 -14.29 -5.36
C GLY A 533 4.49 -15.40 -5.12
N SER A 534 5.14 -15.90 -6.17
CA SER A 534 6.24 -16.86 -6.08
C SER A 534 7.58 -16.21 -5.70
N TRP A 535 8.54 -17.01 -5.25
CA TRP A 535 9.86 -16.53 -4.83
C TRP A 535 10.99 -17.01 -5.75
N ILE A 536 11.93 -16.12 -6.05
CA ILE A 536 13.19 -16.45 -6.74
C ILE A 536 14.35 -16.26 -5.78
N GLU A 537 15.22 -17.25 -5.70
CA GLU A 537 16.45 -17.24 -4.90
C GLU A 537 17.69 -17.25 -5.82
N CYS A 538 18.59 -16.28 -5.64
CA CYS A 538 19.88 -16.22 -6.31
C CYS A 538 21.02 -16.42 -5.30
N GLN A 539 21.80 -17.48 -5.47
CA GLN A 539 22.89 -17.85 -4.56
C GLN A 539 24.27 -17.69 -5.22
N GLN A 540 25.14 -16.85 -4.65
CA GLN A 540 26.58 -16.74 -4.94
C GLN A 540 27.40 -17.15 -3.71
N GLY A 541 27.88 -18.39 -3.70
CA GLY A 541 28.61 -18.93 -2.54
C GLY A 541 27.74 -18.98 -1.28
N GLU A 542 28.09 -18.19 -0.27
CA GLU A 542 27.31 -18.07 0.98
C GLU A 542 26.27 -16.93 0.94
N LYS A 543 26.31 -16.04 -0.05
CA LYS A 543 25.34 -14.96 -0.22
C LYS A 543 24.10 -15.49 -0.91
N VAL A 544 22.93 -15.14 -0.38
CA VAL A 544 21.63 -15.53 -0.93
C VAL A 544 20.78 -14.28 -1.00
N GLN A 545 20.24 -13.99 -2.17
CA GLN A 545 19.24 -12.94 -2.38
C GLN A 545 17.90 -13.59 -2.70
N ARG A 546 16.80 -13.01 -2.24
CA ARG A 546 15.45 -13.48 -2.53
C ARG A 546 14.57 -12.32 -2.95
N GLN A 547 13.80 -12.52 -4.00
CA GLN A 547 12.83 -11.53 -4.47
C GLN A 547 11.49 -12.21 -4.78
N LEU A 548 10.43 -11.49 -4.46
CA LEU A 548 9.06 -11.86 -4.79
C LEU A 548 8.80 -11.55 -6.26
N THR A 549 8.11 -12.45 -6.94
CA THR A 549 7.61 -12.26 -8.30
C THR A 549 6.20 -11.67 -8.29
N GLY A 550 5.87 -10.92 -9.33
CA GLY A 550 4.58 -10.27 -9.46
C GLY A 550 4.73 -8.79 -9.78
N GLN A 551 3.86 -8.31 -10.66
CA GLN A 551 3.90 -6.94 -11.16
C GLN A 551 3.20 -5.99 -10.18
N THR A 552 2.20 -6.47 -9.42
CA THR A 552 1.35 -5.63 -8.57
C THR A 552 2.08 -5.22 -7.30
N ARG A 553 2.60 -4.00 -7.30
CA ARG A 553 3.44 -3.43 -6.24
C ARG A 553 3.14 -1.92 -6.14
N SER A 554 3.53 -1.29 -5.04
CA SER A 554 3.34 0.16 -4.85
C SER A 554 1.89 0.61 -4.73
N TYR A 555 1.61 1.88 -5.08
CA TYR A 555 0.29 2.50 -5.07
C TYR A 555 -0.30 2.55 -6.50
N LEU A 556 -1.44 1.89 -6.73
CA LEU A 556 -2.18 1.87 -8.00
C LEU A 556 -1.37 1.42 -9.23
N SER A 557 -0.21 0.79 -9.04
CA SER A 557 0.81 0.63 -10.09
C SER A 557 1.21 -0.84 -10.30
N GLN A 558 1.86 -1.10 -11.44
CA GLN A 558 2.45 -2.39 -11.78
C GLN A 558 3.89 -2.20 -12.29
N CYS A 559 4.86 -2.97 -11.79
CA CYS A 559 6.22 -3.02 -12.33
C CYS A 559 6.33 -4.00 -13.49
N GLU A 560 7.46 -3.99 -14.20
CA GLU A 560 7.71 -4.98 -15.25
C GLU A 560 7.68 -6.42 -14.73
N ALA A 561 7.40 -7.37 -15.62
CA ALA A 561 7.44 -8.81 -15.31
C ALA A 561 8.88 -9.36 -15.38
N VAL A 562 9.84 -8.63 -14.80
CA VAL A 562 11.26 -9.01 -14.74
C VAL A 562 11.76 -8.79 -13.32
N THR A 563 12.59 -9.72 -12.83
CA THR A 563 13.26 -9.58 -11.53
C THR A 563 14.76 -9.38 -11.73
N THR A 564 15.28 -8.27 -11.22
CA THR A 564 16.69 -7.87 -11.33
C THR A 564 17.46 -8.20 -10.06
N PHE A 565 18.52 -9.00 -10.17
CA PHE A 565 19.46 -9.28 -9.08
C PHE A 565 20.81 -8.63 -9.37
N GLY A 566 21.26 -7.70 -8.52
CA GLY A 566 22.62 -7.18 -8.56
C GLY A 566 23.60 -8.08 -7.82
N PHE A 567 24.87 -8.03 -8.19
CA PHE A 567 25.95 -8.85 -7.60
C PHE A 567 27.16 -8.01 -7.20
N GLY A 568 27.06 -6.68 -7.32
CA GLY A 568 28.19 -5.79 -7.06
C GLY A 568 29.35 -6.10 -8.00
N SER A 569 30.56 -6.14 -7.46
CA SER A 569 31.78 -6.53 -8.20
C SER A 569 32.04 -8.05 -8.25
N ASP A 570 31.10 -8.88 -7.77
CA ASP A 570 31.25 -10.34 -7.73
C ASP A 570 30.88 -10.96 -9.09
N ASP A 571 31.88 -11.48 -9.82
CA ASP A 571 31.73 -12.04 -11.16
C ASP A 571 31.40 -13.54 -11.18
N THR A 572 31.13 -14.14 -10.02
CA THR A 572 30.80 -15.56 -9.93
C THR A 572 29.39 -15.85 -10.44
N LEU A 573 29.19 -16.95 -11.17
CA LEU A 573 27.84 -17.28 -11.65
C LEU A 573 26.96 -17.77 -10.48
N PRO A 574 25.74 -17.20 -10.31
CA PRO A 574 24.83 -17.64 -9.26
C PRO A 574 24.20 -18.98 -9.60
N THR A 575 23.69 -19.67 -8.59
CA THR A 575 22.62 -20.66 -8.78
C THR A 575 21.28 -19.96 -8.56
N ILE A 576 20.42 -20.02 -9.56
CA ILE A 576 19.07 -19.45 -9.53
C ILE A 576 18.12 -20.60 -9.18
N THR A 577 17.25 -20.40 -8.19
CA THR A 577 16.18 -21.34 -7.81
C THR A 577 14.84 -20.64 -7.81
N ILE A 578 13.93 -21.11 -8.64
CA ILE A 578 12.56 -20.61 -8.71
C ILE A 578 11.69 -21.52 -7.83
N ARG A 579 11.02 -20.93 -6.84
CA ARG A 579 10.03 -21.56 -5.98
C ARG A 579 8.67 -21.04 -6.37
N GLU A 580 8.14 -21.61 -7.45
CA GLU A 580 6.82 -21.28 -7.92
C GLU A 580 5.75 -21.97 -7.07
N VAL A 581 4.72 -21.22 -6.71
CA VAL A 581 3.58 -21.68 -5.91
C VAL A 581 2.96 -22.92 -6.55
N GLY A 582 2.66 -23.94 -5.74
CA GLY A 582 2.10 -25.21 -6.21
C GLY A 582 3.03 -26.11 -7.06
N LYS A 583 4.27 -25.69 -7.37
CA LYS A 583 5.19 -26.43 -8.26
C LYS A 583 6.47 -26.88 -7.55
N ILE A 584 7.17 -27.85 -8.16
CA ILE A 584 8.47 -28.32 -7.66
C ILE A 584 9.52 -27.25 -7.99
N PRO A 585 10.38 -26.84 -7.03
CA PRO A 585 11.42 -25.86 -7.30
C PRO A 585 12.35 -26.28 -8.42
N VAL A 586 12.68 -25.33 -9.30
CA VAL A 586 13.60 -25.54 -10.43
C VAL A 586 14.86 -24.72 -10.21
N SER A 587 16.03 -25.35 -10.35
CA SER A 587 17.32 -24.68 -10.19
C SER A 587 18.16 -24.76 -11.46
N PHE A 588 18.84 -23.68 -11.80
CA PHE A 588 19.76 -23.60 -12.94
C PHE A 588 20.88 -22.59 -12.70
N THR A 589 21.90 -22.64 -13.55
CA THR A 589 23.01 -21.67 -13.56
C THR A 589 23.01 -20.99 -14.92
N PRO A 590 23.05 -19.64 -14.96
CA PRO A 590 23.10 -18.89 -16.21
C PRO A 590 24.47 -19.04 -16.89
N ASP A 591 24.54 -18.81 -18.19
CA ASP A 591 25.79 -18.95 -18.96
C ASP A 591 26.78 -17.79 -18.73
N ALA A 592 26.27 -16.62 -18.33
CA ALA A 592 27.01 -15.37 -18.09
C ALA A 592 26.23 -14.44 -17.14
N LEU A 593 26.90 -13.41 -16.62
CA LEU A 593 26.26 -12.25 -15.96
C LEU A 593 25.95 -11.16 -17.01
N ASN A 594 25.22 -10.13 -16.58
CA ASN A 594 24.82 -8.94 -17.34
C ASN A 594 23.96 -9.30 -18.55
N GLN A 595 22.93 -10.09 -18.29
CA GLN A 595 21.97 -10.53 -19.29
C GLN A 595 20.63 -10.82 -18.65
N ARG A 596 19.59 -10.75 -19.48
CA ARG A 596 18.27 -11.30 -19.19
C ARG A 596 18.24 -12.78 -19.53
N VAL A 597 17.64 -13.58 -18.64
CA VAL A 597 17.47 -15.03 -18.82
C VAL A 597 16.01 -15.42 -18.70
N SER A 598 15.58 -16.37 -19.54
CA SER A 598 14.28 -17.01 -19.38
C SER A 598 14.42 -18.27 -18.53
N PRO A 599 13.51 -18.53 -17.58
CA PRO A 599 13.44 -19.78 -16.85
C PRO A 599 13.40 -21.01 -17.77
N PRO A 600 14.03 -22.13 -17.39
CA PRO A 600 13.83 -23.39 -18.09
C PRO A 600 12.36 -23.83 -17.96
N ARG A 601 11.79 -24.32 -19.07
CA ARG A 601 10.43 -24.87 -19.12
C ARG A 601 10.31 -26.25 -18.46
#